data_AF-A0A7R9WPA5-F1
#
_entry.id   AF-A0A7R9WPA5-F1
#
_cell.length_a   1.000
_cell.length_b   1.000
_cell.length_c   1.000
_cell.angle_alpha   90.00
_cell.angle_beta   90.00
_cell.angle_gamma   90.00
#
_symmetry.space_group_name_H-M   'P 1'
#
loop_
_entity.id
_entity.type
_entity.pdbx_description
1 polymer ?
#
loop_
_entity_poly.entity_id
_entity_poly.type
_entity_poly.pdbx_seq_one_letter_code
_entity_poly.pdbx_strand_id
1 'polypeptide(L)'
;KKQQTEINNRRRRRYRRRKKRKAKKKLPVSDHLEKQIILGESLLDFLYPGLSIDLSGDSCPRCSNAMEESHIIAGWKPCEFQDFTTTCPQCNHKFVPRFSVSCTSPTFMGSQGAGTQLYCEFLSPWVLRKELHPLVSGENGGEAILDPEWRGQADIRATLWWNLIVLCKRNKLPFTFLLQGSFQNRLINPVPAG
;
A
#
# COMPACT_ATOMS: atom_id res chain seq x y z
N LYS A 1 -48.82 -12.91 -3.90
CA LYS A 1 -47.91 -12.07 -4.74
C LYS A 1 -47.44 -10.77 -4.05
N LYS A 2 -48.24 -10.08 -3.22
CA LYS A 2 -47.84 -8.79 -2.57
C LYS A 2 -46.72 -8.92 -1.50
N GLN A 3 -46.73 -9.96 -0.67
CA GLN A 3 -45.74 -10.15 0.41
C GLN A 3 -44.30 -10.42 -0.10
N GLN A 4 -44.14 -11.17 -1.21
CA GLN A 4 -42.82 -11.46 -1.78
C GLN A 4 -42.11 -10.20 -2.29
N THR A 5 -42.88 -9.25 -2.83
CA THR A 5 -42.39 -7.97 -3.37
C THR A 5 -41.87 -7.05 -2.27
N GLU A 6 -42.52 -7.03 -1.10
CA GLU A 6 -42.07 -6.23 0.04
C GLU A 6 -40.77 -6.75 0.66
N ILE A 7 -40.60 -8.08 0.75
CA ILE A 7 -39.38 -8.71 1.23
C ILE A 7 -38.20 -8.37 0.30
N ASN A 8 -38.42 -8.43 -1.02
CA ASN A 8 -37.41 -8.07 -2.02
C ASN A 8 -37.04 -6.58 -1.97
N ASN A 9 -38.01 -5.70 -1.73
CA ASN A 9 -37.77 -4.26 -1.57
C ASN A 9 -36.99 -3.95 -0.28
N ARG A 10 -37.27 -4.64 0.83
CA ARG A 10 -36.48 -4.51 2.08
C ARG A 10 -35.05 -5.00 1.90
N ARG A 11 -34.84 -6.11 1.18
CA ARG A 11 -33.49 -6.62 0.83
C ARG A 11 -32.72 -5.64 -0.06
N ARG A 12 -33.36 -5.08 -1.10
CA ARG A 12 -32.76 -4.04 -1.97
C ARG A 12 -32.41 -2.76 -1.21
N ARG A 13 -33.26 -2.30 -0.27
CA ARG A 13 -32.98 -1.14 0.59
C ARG A 13 -31.81 -1.39 1.54
N ARG A 14 -31.72 -2.59 2.15
CA ARG A 14 -30.58 -3.00 2.99
C ARG A 14 -29.29 -3.10 2.17
N TYR A 15 -29.35 -3.64 0.95
CA TYR A 15 -28.21 -3.70 0.02
C TYR A 15 -27.75 -2.30 -0.39
N ARG A 16 -28.67 -1.38 -0.74
CA ARG A 16 -28.34 0.03 -1.05
C ARG A 16 -27.75 0.76 0.14
N ARG A 17 -28.26 0.54 1.37
CA ARG A 17 -27.67 1.11 2.61
C ARG A 17 -26.28 0.55 2.91
N ARG A 18 -26.05 -0.76 2.73
CA ARG A 18 -24.71 -1.38 2.81
C ARG A 18 -23.77 -0.82 1.74
N LYS A 19 -24.23 -0.64 0.50
CA LYS A 19 -23.43 -0.06 -0.59
C LYS A 19 -23.11 1.42 -0.36
N LYS A 20 -24.04 2.21 0.20
CA LYS A 20 -23.78 3.59 0.67
C LYS A 20 -22.81 3.66 1.84
N ARG A 21 -22.86 2.69 2.78
CA ARG A 21 -21.86 2.57 3.86
C ARG A 21 -20.48 2.10 3.37
N LYS A 22 -20.43 1.35 2.26
CA LYS A 22 -19.20 0.88 1.59
C LYS A 22 -18.58 1.90 0.62
N ALA A 23 -19.20 3.05 0.39
CA ALA A 23 -18.48 4.18 -0.18
C ALA A 23 -17.46 4.61 0.87
N LYS A 24 -16.22 4.09 0.79
CA LYS A 24 -15.08 4.52 1.60
C LYS A 24 -15.15 6.04 1.66
N LYS A 25 -15.43 6.62 2.83
CA LYS A 25 -15.45 8.08 3.02
C LYS A 25 -14.10 8.57 2.49
N LYS A 26 -14.08 9.24 1.33
CA LYS A 26 -12.85 9.85 0.81
C LYS A 26 -12.37 10.79 1.91
N LEU A 27 -11.16 10.57 2.42
CA LEU A 27 -10.54 11.51 3.34
C LEU A 27 -10.53 12.88 2.65
N PRO A 28 -11.12 13.93 3.25
CA PRO A 28 -11.11 15.25 2.65
C PRO A 28 -9.66 15.74 2.59
N VAL A 29 -9.24 16.24 1.44
CA VAL A 29 -7.92 16.84 1.21
C VAL A 29 -8.12 18.22 0.61
N SER A 30 -7.17 19.12 0.81
CA SER A 30 -7.16 20.42 0.12
C SER A 30 -6.81 20.23 -1.35
N ASP A 31 -7.22 21.18 -2.20
CA ASP A 31 -6.91 21.16 -3.64
C ASP A 31 -5.40 21.08 -3.92
N HIS A 32 -4.59 21.75 -3.10
CA HIS A 32 -3.12 21.70 -3.22
C HIS A 32 -2.59 20.28 -2.96
N LEU A 33 -3.08 19.63 -1.90
CA LEU A 33 -2.70 18.27 -1.55
C LEU A 33 -3.19 17.28 -2.61
N GLU A 34 -4.40 17.46 -3.13
CA GLU A 34 -4.94 16.63 -4.20
C GLU A 34 -4.06 16.67 -5.46
N LYS A 35 -3.62 17.88 -5.87
CA LYS A 35 -2.69 18.04 -7.00
C LYS A 35 -1.38 17.29 -6.79
N GLN A 36 -0.81 17.35 -5.59
CA GLN A 36 0.44 16.63 -5.26
C GLN A 36 0.25 15.10 -5.28
N ILE A 37 -0.90 14.61 -4.82
CA ILE A 37 -1.22 13.18 -4.88
C ILE A 37 -1.38 12.74 -6.34
N ILE A 38 -2.12 13.50 -7.17
CA ILE A 38 -2.31 13.20 -8.60
C ILE A 38 -0.97 13.18 -9.33
N LEU A 39 -0.08 14.13 -9.03
CA LEU A 39 1.27 14.13 -9.57
C LEU A 39 2.02 12.86 -9.19
N GLY A 40 1.99 12.48 -7.90
CA GLY A 40 2.63 11.24 -7.42
C GLY A 40 2.11 9.99 -8.10
N GLU A 41 0.79 9.85 -8.25
CA GLU A 41 0.17 8.73 -8.98
C GLU A 41 0.61 8.69 -10.45
N SER A 42 0.59 9.85 -11.13
CA SER A 42 0.99 9.93 -12.54
C SER A 42 2.46 9.55 -12.76
N LEU A 43 3.34 9.98 -11.85
CA LEU A 43 4.75 9.61 -11.89
C LEU A 43 4.97 8.13 -11.58
N LEU A 44 4.21 7.59 -10.62
CA LEU A 44 4.29 6.18 -10.27
C LEU A 44 3.83 5.31 -11.44
N ASP A 45 2.74 5.67 -12.13
CA ASP A 45 2.25 4.98 -13.32
C ASP A 45 3.24 5.08 -14.49
N PHE A 46 3.94 6.20 -14.63
CA PHE A 46 5.00 6.36 -15.63
C PHE A 46 6.19 5.44 -15.36
N LEU A 47 6.62 5.34 -14.10
CA LEU A 47 7.76 4.50 -13.69
C LEU A 47 7.41 3.01 -13.69
N TYR A 48 6.16 2.66 -13.36
CA TYR A 48 5.66 1.30 -13.27
C TYR A 48 4.38 1.19 -14.12
N PRO A 49 4.50 0.99 -15.45
CA PRO A 49 3.34 0.91 -16.31
C PRO A 49 2.42 -0.25 -15.92
N GLY A 50 1.11 0.01 -15.90
CA GLY A 50 0.12 -0.99 -15.51
C GLY A 50 0.27 -1.49 -14.07
N LEU A 51 0.81 -0.66 -13.18
CA LEU A 51 0.99 -0.98 -11.77
C LEU A 51 -0.33 -1.44 -11.12
N SER A 52 -0.27 -2.57 -10.45
CA SER A 52 -1.35 -3.08 -9.61
C SER A 52 -0.80 -3.49 -8.25
N ILE A 53 -1.44 -2.99 -7.18
CA ILE A 53 -1.13 -3.35 -5.79
C ILE A 53 -2.35 -4.04 -5.20
N ASP A 54 -2.25 -5.35 -4.95
CA ASP A 54 -3.31 -6.16 -4.36
C ASP A 54 -3.09 -6.33 -2.84
N LEU A 55 -3.86 -5.57 -2.06
CA LEU A 55 -3.88 -5.62 -0.59
C LEU A 55 -4.88 -6.65 -0.03
N SER A 56 -5.48 -7.48 -0.89
CA SER A 56 -6.54 -8.44 -0.56
C SER A 56 -6.20 -9.89 -0.92
N GLY A 57 -4.99 -10.15 -1.43
CA GLY A 57 -4.57 -11.46 -1.88
C GLY A 57 -4.25 -12.47 -0.78
N ASP A 58 -4.21 -12.08 0.49
CA ASP A 58 -3.82 -12.97 1.58
C ASP A 58 -5.01 -13.64 2.29
N SER A 59 -4.78 -14.85 2.77
CA SER A 59 -5.76 -15.64 3.51
C SER A 59 -5.15 -16.18 4.78
N CYS A 60 -5.93 -16.24 5.85
CA CYS A 60 -5.42 -16.79 7.10
C CYS A 60 -4.97 -18.24 6.88
N PRO A 61 -3.70 -18.61 7.20
CA PRO A 61 -3.19 -19.95 6.93
C PRO A 61 -3.83 -21.03 7.80
N ARG A 62 -4.54 -20.65 8.87
CA ARG A 62 -5.20 -21.58 9.79
C ARG A 62 -6.65 -21.90 9.42
N CYS A 63 -7.43 -20.90 9.03
CA CYS A 63 -8.87 -21.06 8.76
C CYS A 63 -9.28 -20.69 7.34
N SER A 64 -8.32 -20.33 6.48
CA SER A 64 -8.53 -19.92 5.08
C SER A 64 -9.47 -18.73 4.91
N ASN A 65 -9.73 -17.96 5.97
CA ASN A 65 -10.52 -16.74 5.86
C ASN A 65 -9.78 -15.72 5.00
N ALA A 66 -10.41 -15.27 3.91
CA ALA A 66 -9.89 -14.21 3.05
C ALA A 66 -9.75 -12.90 3.83
N MET A 67 -8.59 -12.27 3.74
CA MET A 67 -8.23 -11.10 4.52
C MET A 67 -8.24 -9.84 3.65
N GLU A 68 -9.30 -9.03 3.74
CA GLU A 68 -9.23 -7.66 3.22
C GLU A 68 -8.23 -6.80 4.02
N GLU A 69 -7.65 -5.78 3.37
CA GLU A 69 -6.77 -4.76 3.98
C GLU A 69 -7.26 -4.29 5.37
N SER A 70 -8.55 -4.01 5.52
CA SER A 70 -9.11 -3.52 6.78
C SER A 70 -9.02 -4.52 7.94
N HIS A 71 -9.09 -5.83 7.66
CA HIS A 71 -8.93 -6.88 8.66
C HIS A 71 -7.47 -6.99 9.10
N ILE A 72 -6.54 -6.92 8.15
CA ILE A 72 -5.10 -6.95 8.43
C ILE A 72 -4.72 -5.80 9.36
N ILE A 73 -5.20 -4.60 9.07
CA ILE A 73 -4.85 -3.40 9.82
C ILE A 73 -5.50 -3.37 11.20
N ALA A 74 -6.74 -3.85 11.30
CA ALA A 74 -7.42 -3.99 12.59
C ALA A 74 -6.73 -5.02 13.51
N GLY A 75 -6.00 -5.98 12.94
CA GLY A 75 -5.27 -7.00 13.69
C GLY A 75 -3.87 -6.58 14.14
N TRP A 76 -3.37 -5.40 13.74
CA TRP A 76 -2.10 -4.86 14.22
C TRP A 76 -2.22 -4.28 15.62
N LYS A 77 -1.14 -4.38 16.39
CA LYS A 77 -1.05 -3.81 17.73
C LYS A 77 -0.36 -2.43 17.69
N PRO A 78 -0.90 -1.41 18.38
CA PRO A 78 -0.23 -0.12 18.53
C PRO A 78 1.10 -0.25 19.27
N CYS A 79 2.11 0.53 18.86
CA CYS A 79 3.42 0.62 19.50
C CYS A 79 4.24 -0.68 19.57
N GLU A 80 3.87 -1.71 18.79
CA GLU A 80 4.65 -2.94 18.65
C GLU A 80 5.59 -2.82 17.44
N PHE A 81 6.85 -2.49 17.70
CA PHE A 81 7.86 -2.21 16.65
C PHE A 81 8.49 -3.48 16.06
N GLN A 82 8.28 -4.64 16.69
CA GLN A 82 8.86 -5.92 16.28
C GLN A 82 7.78 -6.97 15.97
N ASP A 83 6.49 -6.59 15.94
CA ASP A 83 5.39 -7.49 15.59
C ASP A 83 5.02 -7.32 14.10
N PHE A 84 5.58 -8.22 13.28
CA PHE A 84 5.31 -8.31 11.83
C PHE A 84 3.98 -9.01 11.51
N THR A 85 3.20 -9.37 12.54
CA THR A 85 1.99 -10.19 12.35
C THR A 85 0.71 -9.37 12.41
N THR A 86 -0.35 -9.94 11.84
CA THR A 86 -1.73 -9.53 12.07
C THR A 86 -2.51 -10.67 12.71
N THR A 87 -3.60 -10.33 13.40
CA THR A 87 -4.50 -11.31 14.03
C THR A 87 -5.73 -11.53 13.17
N CYS A 88 -5.97 -12.79 12.77
CA CYS A 88 -7.18 -13.15 12.02
C CYS A 88 -8.45 -12.93 12.86
N PRO A 89 -9.46 -12.18 12.37
CA PRO A 89 -10.67 -11.89 13.13
C PRO A 89 -11.60 -13.11 13.31
N GLN A 90 -11.39 -14.19 12.56
CA GLN A 90 -12.23 -15.40 12.65
C GLN A 90 -11.72 -16.42 13.66
N CYS A 91 -10.40 -16.64 13.71
CA CYS A 91 -9.81 -17.71 14.53
C CYS A 91 -8.70 -17.22 15.49
N ASN A 92 -8.48 -15.91 15.57
CA ASN A 92 -7.44 -15.26 16.37
C ASN A 92 -6.02 -15.75 16.12
N HIS A 93 -5.79 -16.46 15.01
CA HIS A 93 -4.46 -16.89 14.61
C HIS A 93 -3.64 -15.69 14.15
N LYS A 94 -2.42 -15.59 14.67
CA LYS A 94 -1.43 -14.61 14.23
C LYS A 94 -0.63 -15.15 13.06
N PHE A 95 -0.45 -14.34 12.03
CA PHE A 95 0.37 -14.67 10.86
C PHE A 95 0.95 -13.40 10.24
N VAL A 96 2.01 -13.52 9.45
CA VAL A 96 2.60 -12.39 8.70
C VAL A 96 1.76 -12.16 7.45
N PRO A 97 1.02 -11.04 7.35
CA PRO A 97 0.22 -10.74 6.17
C PRO A 97 1.12 -10.34 5.00
N ARG A 98 0.70 -10.61 3.78
CA ARG A 98 1.38 -10.20 2.55
C ARG A 98 0.45 -9.44 1.61
N PHE A 99 1.04 -8.54 0.83
CA PHE A 99 0.40 -7.95 -0.34
C PHE A 99 1.30 -8.16 -1.55
N SER A 100 0.75 -7.95 -2.73
CA SER A 100 1.48 -8.20 -3.96
C SER A 100 1.45 -6.99 -4.88
N VAL A 101 2.55 -6.82 -5.60
CA VAL A 101 2.77 -5.72 -6.54
C VAL A 101 3.16 -6.29 -7.89
N SER A 102 2.43 -5.92 -8.93
CA SER A 102 2.72 -6.29 -10.31
C SER A 102 2.76 -5.06 -11.20
N CYS A 103 3.53 -5.14 -12.27
CA CYS A 103 3.73 -4.11 -13.27
C CYS A 103 3.88 -4.82 -14.62
N THR A 104 3.49 -4.17 -15.72
CA THR A 104 3.60 -4.76 -17.06
C THR A 104 5.02 -4.67 -17.64
N SER A 105 5.95 -4.00 -16.95
CA SER A 105 7.34 -3.90 -17.39
C SER A 105 8.04 -5.26 -17.32
N PRO A 106 8.71 -5.72 -18.39
CA PRO A 106 9.45 -6.99 -18.38
C PRO A 106 10.69 -6.95 -17.48
N THR A 107 11.18 -5.75 -17.13
CA THR A 107 12.34 -5.57 -16.25
C THR A 107 11.96 -5.42 -14.77
N PHE A 108 10.67 -5.44 -14.44
CA PHE A 108 10.22 -5.34 -13.06
C PHE A 108 10.67 -6.57 -12.26
N MET A 109 11.48 -6.38 -11.21
CA MET A 109 11.98 -7.48 -10.40
C MET A 109 10.93 -7.93 -9.37
N GLY A 110 10.27 -9.05 -9.65
CA GLY A 110 9.38 -9.71 -8.71
C GLY A 110 10.10 -10.73 -7.82
N SER A 111 9.36 -11.35 -6.91
CA SER A 111 9.91 -12.33 -5.96
C SER A 111 10.43 -13.62 -6.64
N GLN A 112 10.04 -13.87 -7.88
CA GLN A 112 10.48 -15.03 -8.68
C GLN A 112 11.34 -14.61 -9.88
N GLY A 113 11.85 -13.36 -9.88
CA GLY A 113 12.68 -12.80 -10.95
C GLY A 113 11.97 -11.74 -11.79
N ALA A 114 12.63 -11.31 -12.86
CA ALA A 114 12.15 -10.25 -13.74
C ALA A 114 10.81 -10.61 -14.41
N GLY A 115 9.89 -9.65 -14.47
CA GLY A 115 8.54 -9.78 -15.01
C GLY A 115 7.56 -10.54 -14.12
N THR A 116 7.98 -11.01 -12.94
CA THR A 116 7.10 -11.71 -11.99
C THR A 116 6.48 -10.76 -10.97
N GLN A 117 5.49 -11.22 -10.22
CA GLN A 117 4.89 -10.44 -9.15
C GLN A 117 5.82 -10.35 -7.94
N LEU A 118 5.90 -9.18 -7.33
CA LEU A 118 6.60 -8.97 -6.07
C LEU A 118 5.63 -9.22 -4.91
N TYR A 119 6.01 -10.08 -3.97
CA TYR A 119 5.29 -10.28 -2.71
C TYR A 119 6.03 -9.57 -1.58
N CYS A 120 5.31 -8.72 -0.87
CA CYS A 120 5.82 -7.94 0.25
C CYS A 120 5.08 -8.32 1.52
N GLU A 121 5.79 -8.41 2.64
CA GLU A 121 5.16 -8.43 3.95
C GLU A 121 4.41 -7.11 4.18
N PHE A 122 3.18 -7.18 4.70
CA PHE A 122 2.37 -5.99 4.96
C PHE A 122 2.63 -5.49 6.38
N LEU A 123 3.54 -4.51 6.48
CA LEU A 123 4.06 -4.04 7.75
C LEU A 123 3.13 -3.03 8.41
N SER A 124 3.01 -3.12 9.73
CA SER A 124 2.36 -2.07 10.51
C SER A 124 3.17 -0.76 10.45
N PRO A 125 2.55 0.42 10.68
CA PRO A 125 3.28 1.68 10.71
C PRO A 125 4.43 1.71 11.74
N TRP A 126 4.32 0.93 12.82
CA TRP A 126 5.33 0.87 13.87
C TRP A 126 6.55 0.05 13.45
N VAL A 127 6.32 -1.11 12.87
CA VAL A 127 7.40 -1.94 12.27
C VAL A 127 8.07 -1.16 11.15
N LEU A 128 7.29 -0.59 10.23
CA LEU A 128 7.82 0.21 9.13
C LEU A 128 8.69 1.37 9.63
N ARG A 129 8.25 2.10 10.66
CA ARG A 129 9.04 3.17 11.28
C ARG A 129 10.36 2.67 11.86
N LYS A 130 10.35 1.53 12.57
CA LYS A 130 11.57 0.93 13.15
C LYS A 130 12.56 0.55 12.05
N GLU A 131 12.09 -0.15 11.02
CA GLU A 131 12.95 -0.65 9.93
C GLU A 131 13.48 0.50 9.04
N LEU A 132 12.75 1.61 8.93
CA LEU A 132 13.22 2.82 8.24
C LEU A 132 14.22 3.63 9.06
N HIS A 133 14.21 3.53 10.40
CA HIS A 133 15.04 4.39 11.25
C HIS A 133 16.55 4.27 10.96
N PRO A 134 17.15 3.07 10.81
CA PRO A 134 18.56 2.95 10.45
C PRO A 134 18.89 3.56 9.09
N LEU A 135 17.95 3.53 8.14
CA LEU A 135 18.15 4.10 6.80
C LEU A 135 18.23 5.62 6.88
N VAL A 136 17.28 6.25 7.57
CA VAL A 136 17.21 7.71 7.69
C VAL A 136 18.33 8.27 8.58
N SER A 137 18.73 7.52 9.61
CA SER A 137 19.75 7.94 10.58
C SER A 137 21.18 7.53 10.19
N GLY A 138 21.37 6.83 9.07
CA GLY A 138 22.68 6.38 8.58
C GLY A 138 23.48 7.47 7.87
N GLU A 139 24.70 7.13 7.43
CA GLU A 139 25.66 8.07 6.79
C GLU A 139 25.12 8.72 5.51
N ASN A 140 24.30 7.98 4.74
CA ASN A 140 23.67 8.48 3.52
C ASN A 140 22.33 9.20 3.78
N GLY A 141 21.88 9.25 5.04
CA GLY A 141 20.57 9.76 5.42
C GLY A 141 19.40 9.12 4.64
N GLY A 142 18.34 9.89 4.47
CA GLY A 142 17.16 9.47 3.69
C GLY A 142 17.39 9.30 2.19
N GLU A 143 18.54 9.71 1.64
CA GLU A 143 18.79 9.70 0.19
C GLU A 143 18.85 8.28 -0.39
N ALA A 144 19.26 7.30 0.41
CA ALA A 144 19.32 5.90 -0.03
C ALA A 144 17.95 5.37 -0.48
N ILE A 145 16.84 5.87 0.08
CA ILE A 145 15.49 5.44 -0.30
C ILE A 145 15.05 5.98 -1.66
N LEU A 146 15.73 7.02 -2.14
CA LEU A 146 15.44 7.69 -3.42
C LEU A 146 16.15 7.00 -4.58
N ASP A 147 17.20 6.22 -4.30
CA ASP A 147 17.95 5.44 -5.27
C ASP A 147 17.07 4.34 -5.91
N PRO A 148 16.86 4.35 -7.24
CA PRO A 148 16.13 3.32 -7.94
C PRO A 148 16.72 1.92 -7.78
N GLU A 149 18.04 1.79 -7.67
CA GLU A 149 18.70 0.49 -7.48
C GLU A 149 18.37 -0.09 -6.11
N TRP A 150 18.31 0.77 -5.09
CA TRP A 150 17.98 0.37 -3.72
C TRP A 150 16.60 -0.28 -3.62
N ARG A 151 15.60 0.25 -4.34
CA ARG A 151 14.22 -0.27 -4.36
C ARG A 151 13.91 -1.22 -5.52
N GLY A 152 14.85 -1.43 -6.44
CA GLY A 152 14.67 -2.20 -7.67
C GLY A 152 14.86 -3.72 -7.51
N GLN A 153 15.30 -4.17 -6.34
CA GLN A 153 15.52 -5.58 -6.02
C GLN A 153 14.26 -6.25 -5.43
N ALA A 154 14.27 -7.57 -5.26
CA ALA A 154 13.17 -8.32 -4.63
C ALA A 154 13.45 -8.66 -3.16
N ASP A 155 14.00 -7.71 -2.40
CA ASP A 155 14.44 -7.90 -1.02
C ASP A 155 13.65 -7.04 -0.01
N ILE A 156 14.18 -6.94 1.21
CA ILE A 156 13.59 -6.14 2.28
C ILE A 156 13.46 -4.65 1.89
N ARG A 157 14.35 -4.11 1.06
CA ARG A 157 14.34 -2.69 0.67
C ARG A 157 13.10 -2.37 -0.17
N ALA A 158 12.81 -3.22 -1.15
CA ALA A 158 11.58 -3.11 -1.93
C ALA A 158 10.34 -3.30 -1.06
N THR A 159 10.38 -4.23 -0.09
CA THR A 159 9.29 -4.40 0.88
C THR A 159 9.02 -3.12 1.66
N LEU A 160 10.07 -2.46 2.19
CA LEU A 160 9.93 -1.18 2.90
C LEU A 160 9.41 -0.07 2.00
N TRP A 161 9.92 0.04 0.78
CA TRP A 161 9.52 1.07 -0.18
C TRP A 161 8.04 0.93 -0.59
N TRP A 162 7.59 -0.28 -0.94
CA TRP A 162 6.20 -0.51 -1.30
C TRP A 162 5.25 -0.33 -0.12
N ASN A 163 5.65 -0.68 1.10
CA ASN A 163 4.88 -0.35 2.30
C ASN A 163 4.72 1.17 2.49
N LEU A 164 5.75 1.98 2.19
CA LEU A 164 5.64 3.44 2.21
C LEU A 164 4.65 3.96 1.15
N ILE A 165 4.72 3.46 -0.09
CA ILE A 165 3.77 3.81 -1.14
C ILE A 165 2.34 3.47 -0.70
N VAL A 166 2.11 2.26 -0.19
CA VAL A 166 0.81 1.83 0.33
C VAL A 166 0.33 2.72 1.47
N LEU A 167 1.21 3.05 2.42
CA LEU A 167 0.90 3.93 3.54
C LEU A 167 0.48 5.33 3.06
N CYS A 168 1.24 5.94 2.14
CA CYS A 168 0.93 7.26 1.61
C CYS A 168 -0.38 7.25 0.80
N LYS A 169 -0.58 6.27 -0.09
CA LYS A 169 -1.80 6.14 -0.90
C LYS A 169 -3.04 5.97 -0.01
N ARG A 170 -2.94 5.15 1.04
CA ARG A 170 -4.00 4.90 2.01
C ARG A 170 -4.38 6.17 2.79
N ASN A 171 -3.38 6.91 3.26
CA ASN A 171 -3.60 8.09 4.11
C ASN A 171 -3.72 9.40 3.33
N LYS A 172 -3.70 9.35 1.99
CA LYS A 172 -3.74 10.55 1.13
C LYS A 172 -2.62 11.53 1.46
N LEU A 173 -1.41 11.01 1.63
CA LEU A 173 -0.20 11.80 1.80
C LEU A 173 0.50 11.98 0.46
N PRO A 174 1.18 13.11 0.21
CA PRO A 174 2.09 13.24 -0.93
C PRO A 174 3.19 12.18 -0.84
N PHE A 175 3.56 11.62 -1.98
CA PHE A 175 4.66 10.64 -2.07
C PHE A 175 5.57 10.88 -3.28
N THR A 176 5.44 12.03 -3.94
CA THR A 176 6.28 12.45 -5.07
C THR A 176 7.77 12.45 -4.70
N PHE A 177 8.10 12.81 -3.46
CA PHE A 177 9.48 12.78 -2.95
C PHE A 177 10.12 11.39 -3.06
N LEU A 178 9.35 10.30 -2.89
CA LEU A 178 9.86 8.92 -3.03
C LEU A 178 10.24 8.54 -4.47
N LEU A 179 9.94 9.40 -5.45
CA LEU A 179 10.14 9.14 -6.88
C LEU A 179 11.30 9.94 -7.49
N GLN A 180 11.96 10.82 -6.72
CA GLN A 180 12.91 11.81 -7.24
C GLN A 180 14.16 11.22 -7.93
N GLY A 181 14.70 10.08 -7.48
CA GLY A 181 15.89 9.46 -8.10
C GLY A 181 15.63 8.64 -9.36
N SER A 182 14.36 8.43 -9.74
CA SER A 182 13.95 7.45 -10.77
C SER A 182 13.99 7.93 -12.21
N PHE A 183 14.38 9.18 -12.42
CA PHE A 183 14.27 9.83 -13.73
C PHE A 183 15.62 10.03 -14.43
N GLN A 184 16.73 9.47 -13.92
CA GLN A 184 18.08 9.45 -14.51
C GLN A 184 18.36 10.64 -15.48
N ASN A 185 18.24 11.88 -14.99
CA ASN A 185 18.35 13.16 -15.76
C ASN A 185 17.07 13.86 -16.24
N ARG A 186 15.88 13.59 -15.69
CA ARG A 186 14.72 14.51 -15.82
C ARG A 186 14.25 14.98 -14.45
N LEU A 187 14.98 15.95 -13.92
CA LEU A 187 14.63 16.70 -12.70
C LEU A 187 13.14 17.05 -12.69
N ILE A 188 12.40 16.48 -11.75
CA ILE A 188 11.21 17.13 -11.20
C ILE A 188 11.65 17.71 -9.86
N ASN A 189 12.36 18.83 -9.92
CA ASN A 189 12.44 19.78 -8.81
C ASN A 189 12.49 21.19 -9.40
N PRO A 190 11.58 22.09 -9.01
CA PRO A 190 11.98 23.47 -8.86
C PRO A 190 12.87 23.51 -7.61
N VAL A 191 14.18 23.57 -7.78
CA VAL A 191 15.07 23.93 -6.67
C VAL A 191 14.71 25.38 -6.28
N PRO A 192 14.33 25.66 -5.02
CA PRO A 192 14.15 27.04 -4.60
C PRO A 192 15.52 27.73 -4.67
N ALA A 193 15.59 28.82 -5.43
CA ALA A 193 16.78 29.67 -5.46
C ALA A 193 17.01 30.23 -4.06
N GLY A 194 18.09 29.78 -3.42
CA GLY A 194 18.70 30.43 -2.26
C GLY A 194 19.87 31.29 -2.72
#